data_AF-A0A2V2RFS0-F1
#
_entry.id   AF-A0A2V2RFS0-F1
#
_cell.length_a   1.000
_cell.length_b   1.000
_cell.length_c   1.000
_cell.angle_alpha   90.00
_cell.angle_beta   90.00
_cell.angle_gamma   90.00
#
_symmetry.space_group_name_H-M   'P 1'
#
loop_
_entity.id
_entity.type
_entity.pdbx_description
1 polymer ?
#
loop_
_entity_poly.entity_id
_entity_poly.type
_entity_poly.pdbx_seq_one_letter_code
_entity_poly.pdbx_strand_id
1 'polypeptide(L)'
;MNSKLEQIYNDEWEWLLKEDPIFATQVGDSRYNDQLPDYSVDRAFRQQEHEKSLLHQLTALGSNLVEEDRLSYDLLMYRTKMAVEGHRFVGFNPAITQLGGLHHDLPQLPSKTPIRTIEECRSYLNRLSGCGRAVNQTIEFLDYGLQKELVPPRIAVRDVGTQMESLVSYSSEASPFYEGVKDFPSLQKEAVALIQEKVLPAYSRLHRFWTQKYFPQTRDTVSASDLKNGREWYDHAVRYHTTSDLTAEEIHEIGKEEVQRIHSQIKEVMKAANFSGTYPQFAEFLRTDPQFVYDKAEDLVTGYRDICKRIDPELPKLFGKLPRLPYGVCEIPSFIAP
;
A
#
# COMPACT_ATOMS: atom_id res chain seq x y z
N MET A 1 -0.51 -32.15 -9.97
CA MET A 1 -0.04 -31.42 -8.79
C MET A 1 0.48 -32.40 -7.74
N ASN A 2 1.71 -32.22 -7.26
CA ASN A 2 2.23 -32.95 -6.09
C ASN A 2 1.34 -32.66 -4.87
N SER A 3 0.73 -33.69 -4.27
CA SER A 3 -0.26 -33.53 -3.19
C SER A 3 0.29 -32.79 -1.96
N LYS A 4 1.59 -32.89 -1.70
CA LYS A 4 2.24 -32.17 -0.59
C LYS A 4 2.45 -30.69 -0.92
N LEU A 5 2.72 -30.37 -2.18
CA LEU A 5 2.85 -28.98 -2.63
C LEU A 5 1.49 -28.27 -2.66
N GLU A 6 0.45 -28.96 -3.11
CA GLU A 6 -0.93 -28.48 -3.05
C GLU A 6 -1.36 -28.18 -1.60
N GLN A 7 -1.03 -29.07 -0.66
CA GLN A 7 -1.29 -28.84 0.77
C GLN A 7 -0.56 -27.59 1.28
N ILE A 8 0.72 -27.40 0.93
CA ILE A 8 1.47 -26.19 1.32
C ILE A 8 0.82 -24.92 0.78
N TYR A 9 0.34 -24.93 -0.47
CA TYR A 9 -0.35 -23.77 -1.04
C TYR A 9 -1.66 -23.47 -0.31
N ASN A 10 -2.44 -24.49 0.02
CA ASN A 10 -3.69 -24.32 0.76
C ASN A 10 -3.43 -23.80 2.18
N ASP A 11 -2.43 -24.35 2.88
CA ASP A 11 -2.08 -23.95 4.24
C ASP A 11 -1.55 -22.51 4.27
N GLU A 12 -0.72 -22.12 3.28
CA GLU A 12 -0.22 -20.75 3.13
C GLU A 12 -1.36 -19.77 2.83
N TRP A 13 -2.31 -20.16 1.97
CA TRP A 13 -3.48 -19.34 1.65
C TRP A 13 -4.36 -19.12 2.89
N GLU A 14 -4.67 -20.20 3.63
CA GLU A 14 -5.47 -20.10 4.86
C GLU A 14 -4.78 -19.29 5.95
N TRP A 15 -3.45 -19.42 6.08
CA TRP A 15 -2.66 -18.60 7.00
C TRP A 15 -2.74 -17.12 6.63
N LEU A 16 -2.57 -16.78 5.34
CA LEU A 16 -2.65 -15.39 4.86
C LEU A 16 -4.02 -14.77 5.12
N LEU A 17 -5.11 -15.49 4.80
CA LEU A 17 -6.47 -15.00 5.02
C LEU A 17 -6.76 -14.75 6.51
N LYS A 18 -6.24 -15.58 7.39
CA LYS A 18 -6.41 -15.44 8.83
C LYS A 18 -5.58 -14.28 9.42
N GLU A 19 -4.34 -14.11 8.97
CA GLU A 19 -3.46 -13.05 9.48
C GLU A 19 -3.74 -11.68 8.87
N ASP A 20 -4.37 -11.62 7.69
CA ASP A 20 -4.88 -10.39 7.08
C ASP A 20 -6.38 -10.48 6.76
N PRO A 21 -7.25 -10.26 7.76
CA PRO A 21 -8.70 -10.19 7.59
C PRO A 21 -9.19 -9.18 6.54
N ILE A 22 -8.44 -8.08 6.30
CA ILE A 22 -8.83 -7.08 5.29
C ILE A 22 -8.58 -7.65 3.90
N PHE A 23 -7.42 -8.25 3.67
CA PHE A 23 -7.13 -8.95 2.42
C PHE A 23 -8.13 -10.08 2.16
N ALA A 24 -8.50 -10.85 3.20
CA ALA A 24 -9.51 -11.90 3.09
C ALA A 24 -10.83 -11.36 2.52
N THR A 25 -11.32 -10.24 3.05
CA THR A 25 -12.50 -9.56 2.49
C THR A 25 -12.31 -9.14 1.04
N GLN A 26 -11.15 -8.57 0.69
CA GLN A 26 -10.87 -8.07 -0.66
C GLN A 26 -10.88 -9.17 -1.72
N VAL A 27 -10.45 -10.38 -1.36
CA VAL A 27 -10.49 -11.55 -2.25
C VAL A 27 -11.79 -12.34 -2.17
N GLY A 28 -12.78 -11.85 -1.41
CA GLY A 28 -14.13 -12.39 -1.35
C GLY A 28 -14.37 -13.44 -0.25
N ASP A 29 -13.42 -13.63 0.68
CA ASP A 29 -13.61 -14.47 1.84
C ASP A 29 -14.25 -13.69 2.99
N SER A 30 -15.45 -14.12 3.41
CA SER A 30 -16.24 -13.43 4.42
C SER A 30 -16.01 -13.90 5.85
N ARG A 31 -15.21 -14.95 6.08
CA ARG A 31 -15.01 -15.57 7.41
C ARG A 31 -14.44 -14.63 8.46
N TYR A 32 -13.73 -13.58 8.02
CA TYR A 32 -13.03 -12.61 8.87
C TYR A 32 -13.53 -11.17 8.68
N ASN A 33 -14.73 -10.99 8.11
CA ASN A 33 -15.30 -9.66 7.81
C ASN A 33 -15.54 -8.78 9.05
N ASP A 34 -15.53 -9.37 10.24
CA ASP A 34 -15.72 -8.69 11.52
C ASP A 34 -14.41 -8.36 12.25
N GLN A 35 -13.27 -8.71 11.66
CA GLN A 35 -11.96 -8.61 12.29
C GLN A 35 -11.06 -7.58 11.60
N LEU A 36 -10.18 -6.96 12.41
CA LEU A 36 -9.01 -6.23 11.95
C LEU A 36 -7.75 -7.09 12.13
N PRO A 37 -6.71 -6.88 11.31
CA PRO A 37 -5.40 -7.50 11.51
C PRO A 37 -4.81 -7.24 12.91
N ASP A 38 -3.85 -8.07 13.28
CA ASP A 38 -3.01 -7.89 14.46
C ASP A 38 -1.79 -7.04 14.07
N TYR A 39 -1.71 -5.82 14.61
CA TYR A 39 -0.65 -4.84 14.29
C TYR A 39 0.51 -4.90 15.29
N SER A 40 0.54 -5.90 16.18
CA SER A 40 1.55 -5.99 17.24
C SER A 40 2.92 -6.42 16.73
N VAL A 41 3.95 -6.15 17.54
CA VAL A 41 5.31 -6.68 17.33
C VAL A 41 5.31 -8.21 17.38
N ASP A 42 4.49 -8.82 18.25
CA ASP A 42 4.38 -10.27 18.37
C ASP A 42 3.92 -10.92 17.06
N ARG A 43 2.98 -10.29 16.34
CA ARG A 43 2.57 -10.75 15.00
C ARG A 43 3.73 -10.76 14.02
N ALA A 44 4.60 -9.75 14.04
CA ALA A 44 5.78 -9.74 13.18
C ALA A 44 6.70 -10.94 13.47
N PHE A 45 6.93 -11.28 14.74
CA PHE A 45 7.70 -12.48 15.11
C PHE A 45 7.00 -13.79 14.73
N ARG A 46 5.66 -13.89 14.91
CA ARG A 46 4.89 -15.05 14.44
C ARG A 46 5.02 -15.26 12.93
N GLN A 47 4.99 -14.18 12.15
CA GLN A 47 5.21 -14.24 10.70
C GLN A 47 6.63 -14.75 10.37
N GLN A 48 7.66 -14.31 11.08
CA GLN A 48 9.02 -14.81 10.84
C GLN A 48 9.15 -16.31 11.04
N GLU A 49 8.57 -16.84 12.13
CA GLU A 49 8.60 -18.27 12.41
C GLU A 49 7.79 -19.07 11.38
N HIS A 50 6.65 -18.55 10.93
CA HIS A 50 5.88 -19.13 9.83
C HIS A 50 6.69 -19.21 8.54
N GLU A 51 7.32 -18.11 8.12
CA GLU A 51 8.11 -18.04 6.88
C GLU A 51 9.36 -18.94 6.92
N LYS A 52 10.01 -19.08 8.08
CA LYS A 52 11.11 -20.06 8.27
C LYS A 52 10.60 -21.49 8.13
N SER A 53 9.45 -21.80 8.72
CA SER A 53 8.82 -23.12 8.62
C SER A 53 8.44 -23.43 7.17
N LEU A 54 7.83 -22.47 6.47
CA LEU A 54 7.47 -22.59 5.06
C LEU A 54 8.71 -22.82 4.19
N LEU A 55 9.80 -22.07 4.40
CA LEU A 55 11.05 -22.27 3.67
C LEU A 55 11.61 -23.68 3.87
N HIS A 56 11.55 -24.20 5.10
CA HIS A 56 11.99 -25.56 5.40
C HIS A 56 11.13 -26.60 4.67
N GLN A 57 9.81 -26.45 4.68
CA GLN A 57 8.87 -27.34 3.98
C GLN A 57 9.10 -27.34 2.46
N LEU A 58 9.26 -26.16 1.86
CA LEU A 58 9.53 -26.01 0.43
C LEU A 58 10.88 -26.62 0.06
N THR A 59 11.92 -26.36 0.83
CA THR A 59 13.26 -26.91 0.57
C THR A 59 13.25 -28.45 0.64
N ALA A 60 12.47 -29.03 1.55
CA ALA A 60 12.35 -30.47 1.70
C ALA A 60 11.61 -31.17 0.53
N LEU A 61 10.82 -30.45 -0.28
CA LEU A 61 10.20 -31.01 -1.48
C LEU A 61 11.23 -31.28 -2.60
N GLY A 62 12.33 -30.54 -2.62
CA GLY A 62 13.36 -30.63 -3.64
C GLY A 62 12.91 -30.16 -5.03
N SER A 63 13.76 -30.35 -6.04
CA SER A 63 13.56 -29.85 -7.41
C SER A 63 12.82 -30.81 -8.35
N ASN A 64 12.36 -31.96 -7.85
CA ASN A 64 11.71 -33.00 -8.66
C ASN A 64 10.21 -32.75 -8.79
N LEU A 65 9.84 -31.59 -9.31
CA LEU A 65 8.45 -31.24 -9.63
C LEU A 65 8.21 -31.35 -11.13
N VAL A 66 6.98 -31.71 -11.51
CA VAL A 66 6.55 -31.66 -12.91
C VAL A 66 6.51 -30.21 -13.38
N GLU A 67 6.66 -29.98 -14.68
CA GLU A 67 6.80 -28.64 -15.28
C GLU A 67 5.65 -27.69 -14.91
N GLU A 68 4.42 -28.20 -14.85
CA GLU A 68 3.22 -27.45 -14.47
C GLU A 68 3.26 -26.91 -13.02
N ASP A 69 3.87 -27.65 -12.10
CA ASP A 69 3.96 -27.28 -10.68
C ASP A 69 5.18 -26.36 -10.40
N ARG A 70 6.15 -26.35 -11.32
CA ARG A 70 7.48 -25.76 -11.10
C ARG A 70 7.44 -24.24 -10.98
N LEU A 71 6.68 -23.55 -11.84
CA LEU A 71 6.61 -22.09 -11.80
C LEU A 71 6.03 -21.58 -10.47
N SER A 72 4.90 -22.13 -10.04
CA SER A 72 4.27 -21.75 -8.76
C SER A 72 5.18 -22.03 -7.57
N TYR A 73 5.90 -23.16 -7.61
CA TYR A 73 6.87 -23.51 -6.56
C TYR A 73 8.04 -22.53 -6.55
N ASP A 74 8.63 -22.24 -7.71
CA ASP A 74 9.77 -21.33 -7.83
C ASP A 74 9.39 -19.90 -7.36
N LEU A 75 8.18 -19.43 -7.68
CA LEU A 75 7.66 -18.15 -7.20
C LEU A 75 7.48 -18.12 -5.68
N LEU A 76 6.85 -19.16 -5.09
CA LEU A 76 6.66 -19.22 -3.64
C LEU A 76 8.00 -19.37 -2.91
N MET A 77 8.92 -20.19 -3.44
CA MET A 77 10.28 -20.35 -2.93
C MET A 77 11.03 -19.02 -2.96
N TYR A 78 11.01 -18.30 -4.08
CA TYR A 78 11.64 -16.98 -4.20
C TYR A 78 11.09 -16.00 -3.18
N ARG A 79 9.75 -15.86 -3.10
CA ARG A 79 9.09 -14.97 -2.14
C ARG A 79 9.46 -15.32 -0.70
N THR A 80 9.46 -16.60 -0.35
CA THR A 80 9.75 -17.06 1.02
C THR A 80 11.22 -16.85 1.37
N LYS A 81 12.16 -17.11 0.46
CA LYS A 81 13.59 -16.80 0.67
C LYS A 81 13.82 -15.31 0.88
N MET A 82 13.21 -14.47 0.02
CA MET A 82 13.26 -13.02 0.18
C MET A 82 12.71 -12.58 1.55
N ALA A 83 11.57 -13.12 1.98
CA ALA A 83 11.01 -12.79 3.29
C ALA A 83 11.96 -13.20 4.44
N VAL A 84 12.48 -14.43 4.44
CA VAL A 84 13.42 -14.93 5.46
C VAL A 84 14.73 -14.14 5.49
N GLU A 85 15.31 -13.80 4.34
CA GLU A 85 16.48 -12.91 4.26
C GLU A 85 16.20 -11.52 4.84
N GLY A 86 14.95 -11.07 4.73
CA GLY A 86 14.45 -9.79 5.23
C GLY A 86 14.27 -9.73 6.75
N HIS A 87 14.21 -10.87 7.46
CA HIS A 87 13.96 -10.93 8.91
C HIS A 87 14.95 -10.13 9.76
N ARG A 88 16.18 -9.99 9.29
CA ARG A 88 17.23 -9.19 9.95
C ARG A 88 17.01 -7.67 9.83
N PHE A 89 16.04 -7.24 9.00
CA PHE A 89 15.71 -5.84 8.75
C PHE A 89 14.33 -5.43 9.29
N VAL A 90 13.77 -6.17 10.26
CA VAL A 90 12.51 -5.76 10.92
C VAL A 90 12.64 -4.36 11.50
N GLY A 91 11.67 -3.51 11.18
CA GLY A 91 11.63 -2.10 11.59
C GLY A 91 12.19 -1.13 10.55
N PHE A 92 12.89 -1.60 9.51
CA PHE A 92 13.34 -0.72 8.42
C PHE A 92 12.19 -0.20 7.55
N ASN A 93 11.11 -0.98 7.41
CA ASN A 93 9.89 -0.50 6.78
C ASN A 93 9.01 0.16 7.86
N PRO A 94 8.79 1.48 7.81
CA PRO A 94 7.99 2.15 8.82
C PRO A 94 6.53 1.71 8.75
N ALA A 95 5.92 1.46 9.91
CA ALA A 95 4.49 1.11 9.99
C ALA A 95 3.56 2.25 9.53
N ILE A 96 4.06 3.47 9.49
CA ILE A 96 3.35 4.67 9.05
C ILE A 96 4.28 5.49 8.13
N THR A 97 3.77 5.84 6.96
CA THR A 97 4.37 6.77 5.99
C THR A 97 3.35 7.84 5.61
N GLN A 98 3.79 8.82 4.84
CA GLN A 98 2.89 9.79 4.20
C GLN A 98 1.95 9.17 3.15
N LEU A 99 2.21 7.94 2.70
CA LEU A 99 1.45 7.23 1.66
C LEU A 99 0.62 6.05 2.18
N GLY A 100 0.80 5.65 3.44
CA GLY A 100 0.19 4.42 3.94
C GLY A 100 0.43 4.19 5.42
N GLY A 101 -0.31 3.23 5.99
CA GLY A 101 -0.43 3.02 7.42
C GLY A 101 -1.89 3.13 7.84
N LEU A 102 -2.19 2.74 9.09
CA LEU A 102 -3.58 2.60 9.53
C LEU A 102 -4.39 3.90 9.43
N HIS A 103 -3.75 5.07 9.53
CA HIS A 103 -4.39 6.40 9.39
C HIS A 103 -4.87 6.68 7.98
N HIS A 104 -4.31 6.01 6.98
CA HIS A 104 -4.78 6.04 5.60
C HIS A 104 -5.71 4.85 5.30
N ASP A 105 -5.37 3.66 5.79
CA ASP A 105 -6.00 2.42 5.35
C ASP A 105 -7.36 2.16 5.99
N LEU A 106 -7.53 2.41 7.29
CA LEU A 106 -8.79 2.11 7.97
C LEU A 106 -9.94 3.07 7.60
N PRO A 107 -9.73 4.39 7.40
CA PRO A 107 -10.78 5.29 6.88
C PRO A 107 -11.35 4.86 5.53
N GLN A 108 -10.63 4.04 4.76
CA GLN A 108 -11.08 3.50 3.46
C GLN A 108 -11.83 2.18 3.58
N LEU A 109 -12.03 1.62 4.78
CA LEU A 109 -12.77 0.37 4.95
C LEU A 109 -14.16 0.35 4.29
N PRO A 110 -14.97 1.43 4.32
CA PRO A 110 -16.25 1.46 3.63
C PRO A 110 -16.17 1.15 2.13
N SER A 111 -15.10 1.55 1.43
CA SER A 111 -14.93 1.26 0.00
C SER A 111 -14.27 -0.09 -0.27
N LYS A 112 -13.65 -0.70 0.76
CA LYS A 112 -12.92 -1.97 0.67
C LYS A 112 -13.68 -3.17 1.26
N THR A 113 -14.83 -2.94 1.87
CA THR A 113 -15.66 -3.97 2.52
C THR A 113 -17.03 -4.01 1.86
N PRO A 114 -17.61 -5.18 1.56
CA PRO A 114 -19.01 -5.26 1.16
C PRO A 114 -19.89 -4.88 2.35
N ILE A 115 -20.77 -3.88 2.16
CA ILE A 115 -21.75 -3.47 3.17
C ILE A 115 -23.12 -3.30 2.52
N ARG A 116 -23.81 -4.43 2.30
CA ARG A 116 -25.06 -4.53 1.54
C ARG A 116 -26.22 -4.99 2.41
N THR A 117 -25.94 -5.67 3.52
CA THR A 117 -26.94 -6.14 4.49
C THR A 117 -26.66 -5.63 5.89
N ILE A 118 -27.65 -5.76 6.79
CA ILE A 118 -27.51 -5.37 8.19
C ILE A 118 -26.39 -6.19 8.87
N GLU A 119 -26.24 -7.46 8.52
CA GLU A 119 -25.21 -8.36 9.07
C GLU A 119 -23.80 -7.93 8.62
N GLU A 120 -23.64 -7.55 7.36
CA GLU A 120 -22.38 -7.01 6.84
C GLU A 120 -22.05 -5.65 7.49
N CYS A 121 -23.06 -4.80 7.68
CA CYS A 121 -22.91 -3.52 8.41
C CYS A 121 -22.51 -3.74 9.87
N ARG A 122 -23.06 -4.75 10.55
CA ARG A 122 -22.62 -5.15 11.90
C ARG A 122 -21.18 -5.66 11.91
N SER A 123 -20.77 -6.43 10.91
CA SER A 123 -19.38 -6.88 10.77
C SER A 123 -18.42 -5.69 10.60
N TYR A 124 -18.83 -4.69 9.81
CA TYR A 124 -18.10 -3.43 9.70
C TYR A 124 -18.02 -2.67 11.04
N LEU A 125 -19.11 -2.58 11.81
CA LEU A 125 -19.08 -1.98 13.16
C LEU A 125 -18.15 -2.75 14.11
N ASN A 126 -18.10 -4.08 14.02
CA ASN A 126 -17.14 -4.88 14.78
C ASN A 126 -15.69 -4.50 14.43
N ARG A 127 -15.37 -4.29 13.14
CA ARG A 127 -14.04 -3.76 12.74
C ARG A 127 -13.76 -2.39 13.36
N LEU A 128 -14.73 -1.48 13.32
CA LEU A 128 -14.57 -0.16 13.95
C LEU A 128 -14.29 -0.27 15.46
N SER A 129 -14.95 -1.20 16.15
CA SER A 129 -14.68 -1.45 17.57
C SER A 129 -13.24 -1.90 17.85
N GLY A 130 -12.61 -2.58 16.89
CA GLY A 130 -11.21 -3.01 16.94
C GLY A 130 -10.18 -1.89 16.73
N CYS A 131 -10.58 -0.70 16.28
CA CYS A 131 -9.64 0.40 15.95
C CYS A 131 -8.79 0.81 17.16
N GLY A 132 -9.37 0.80 18.36
CA GLY A 132 -8.62 1.11 19.59
C GLY A 132 -7.44 0.17 19.84
N ARG A 133 -7.63 -1.13 19.59
CA ARG A 133 -6.58 -2.14 19.68
C ARG A 133 -5.53 -1.92 18.60
N ALA A 134 -5.95 -1.79 17.34
CA ALA A 134 -5.05 -1.61 16.19
C ALA A 134 -4.13 -0.38 16.36
N VAL A 135 -4.69 0.74 16.83
CA VAL A 135 -3.90 1.95 17.13
C VAL A 135 -2.89 1.70 18.24
N ASN A 136 -3.28 1.08 19.35
CA ASN A 136 -2.37 0.84 20.46
C ASN A 136 -1.21 -0.08 20.03
N GLN A 137 -1.51 -1.16 19.31
CA GLN A 137 -0.50 -2.07 18.77
C GLN A 137 0.45 -1.36 17.80
N THR A 138 -0.05 -0.44 16.98
CA THR A 138 0.80 0.36 16.09
C THR A 138 1.69 1.32 16.87
N ILE A 139 1.18 1.97 17.92
CA ILE A 139 1.99 2.80 18.81
C ILE A 139 3.12 1.97 19.44
N GLU A 140 2.82 0.76 19.90
CA GLU A 140 3.83 -0.17 20.44
C GLU A 140 4.89 -0.55 19.38
N PHE A 141 4.48 -0.82 18.14
CA PHE A 141 5.40 -1.12 17.04
C PHE A 141 6.29 0.08 16.68
N LEU A 142 5.72 1.29 16.64
CA LEU A 142 6.47 2.52 16.40
C LEU A 142 7.46 2.81 17.54
N ASP A 143 7.04 2.59 18.80
CA ASP A 143 7.92 2.72 19.96
C ASP A 143 9.07 1.71 19.95
N TYR A 144 8.81 0.47 19.52
CA TYR A 144 9.85 -0.52 19.27
C TYR A 144 10.86 -0.02 18.21
N GLY A 145 10.38 0.62 17.13
CA GLY A 145 11.25 1.26 16.13
C GLY A 145 12.15 2.35 16.72
N LEU A 146 11.62 3.21 17.60
CA LEU A 146 12.41 4.21 18.34
C LEU A 146 13.51 3.54 19.17
N GLN A 147 13.18 2.49 19.92
CA GLN A 147 14.14 1.75 20.76
C GLN A 147 15.25 1.04 19.96
N LYS A 148 14.98 0.72 18.68
CA LYS A 148 15.97 0.12 17.77
C LYS A 148 16.71 1.15 16.91
N GLU A 149 16.41 2.44 17.08
CA GLU A 149 16.94 3.52 16.23
C GLU A 149 16.62 3.31 14.73
N LEU A 150 15.52 2.60 14.45
CA LEU A 150 15.01 2.34 13.10
C LEU A 150 13.84 3.29 12.83
N VAL A 151 14.19 4.53 12.47
CA VAL A 151 13.23 5.62 12.24
C VAL A 151 13.35 6.18 10.82
N PRO A 152 12.24 6.61 10.22
CA PRO A 152 12.24 7.17 8.87
C PRO A 152 12.91 8.55 8.82
N PRO A 153 13.38 9.00 7.65
CA PRO A 153 13.75 10.39 7.42
C PRO A 153 12.60 11.33 7.78
N ARG A 154 12.89 12.39 8.55
CA ARG A 154 11.91 13.40 8.95
C ARG A 154 11.20 14.02 7.76
N ILE A 155 11.95 14.28 6.68
CA ILE A 155 11.42 14.86 5.44
C ILE A 155 10.36 13.98 4.77
N ALA A 156 10.47 12.66 4.91
CA ALA A 156 9.54 11.70 4.30
C ALA A 156 8.21 11.64 5.05
N VAL A 157 8.21 11.92 6.36
CA VAL A 157 7.03 11.76 7.23
C VAL A 157 6.51 13.07 7.83
N ARG A 158 6.97 14.22 7.31
CA ARG A 158 6.61 15.56 7.79
C ARG A 158 5.12 15.86 7.76
N ASP A 159 4.40 15.30 6.78
CA ASP A 159 2.99 15.61 6.55
C ASP A 159 2.05 14.68 7.33
N VAL A 160 2.57 13.60 7.92
CA VAL A 160 1.77 12.58 8.62
C VAL A 160 1.02 13.15 9.82
N GLY A 161 1.63 14.10 10.54
CA GLY A 161 0.97 14.78 11.67
C GLY A 161 -0.31 15.49 11.22
N THR A 162 -0.21 16.31 10.17
CA THR A 162 -1.35 17.02 9.56
C THR A 162 -2.39 16.05 9.00
N GLN A 163 -1.99 14.95 8.36
CA GLN A 163 -2.92 13.92 7.88
C GLN A 163 -3.75 13.32 9.02
N MET A 164 -3.10 12.99 10.14
CA MET A 164 -3.79 12.48 11.34
C MET A 164 -4.68 13.56 11.98
N GLU A 165 -4.24 14.82 12.02
CA GLU A 165 -5.02 15.95 12.52
C GLU A 165 -6.33 16.14 11.72
N SER A 166 -6.24 16.11 10.39
CA SER A 166 -7.41 16.19 9.51
C SER A 166 -8.42 15.08 9.80
N LEU A 167 -7.95 13.85 10.05
CA LEU A 167 -8.82 12.72 10.37
C LEU A 167 -9.52 12.87 11.74
N VAL A 168 -8.81 13.36 12.77
CA VAL A 168 -9.41 13.52 14.11
C VAL A 168 -10.31 14.74 14.24
N SER A 169 -10.25 15.68 13.28
CA SER A 169 -11.03 16.92 13.28
C SER A 169 -12.46 16.75 12.77
N TYR A 170 -12.81 15.59 12.19
CA TYR A 170 -14.17 15.28 11.77
C TYR A 170 -15.11 15.11 12.96
N SER A 171 -16.38 15.52 12.80
CA SER A 171 -17.47 14.99 13.63
C SER A 171 -17.71 13.52 13.27
N SER A 172 -18.41 12.79 14.13
CA SER A 172 -18.73 11.38 13.87
C SER A 172 -19.45 11.17 12.54
N GLU A 173 -20.43 12.01 12.22
CA GLU A 173 -21.25 11.93 11.00
C GLU A 173 -20.54 12.43 9.73
N ALA A 174 -19.53 13.29 9.89
CA ALA A 174 -18.71 13.78 8.78
C ALA A 174 -17.46 12.91 8.54
N SER A 175 -17.17 11.98 9.46
CA SER A 175 -16.01 11.10 9.40
C SER A 175 -16.11 10.10 8.24
N PRO A 176 -15.02 9.78 7.53
CA PRO A 176 -15.02 8.74 6.51
C PRO A 176 -15.52 7.38 7.03
N PHE A 177 -15.37 7.10 8.33
CA PHE A 177 -15.88 5.87 8.95
C PHE A 177 -17.42 5.79 8.94
N TYR A 178 -18.12 6.91 8.88
CA TYR A 178 -19.58 6.94 8.85
C TYR A 178 -20.14 6.53 7.48
N GLU A 179 -19.36 6.62 6.40
CA GLU A 179 -19.80 6.22 5.05
C GLU A 179 -20.35 4.78 5.02
N GLY A 180 -19.73 3.87 5.77
CA GLY A 180 -20.13 2.46 5.79
C GLY A 180 -21.50 2.19 6.43
N VAL A 181 -22.12 3.17 7.11
CA VAL A 181 -23.41 2.97 7.78
C VAL A 181 -24.53 3.86 7.23
N LYS A 182 -24.24 4.72 6.25
CA LYS A 182 -25.21 5.70 5.72
C LYS A 182 -26.51 5.06 5.24
N ASP A 183 -26.42 3.90 4.60
CA ASP A 183 -27.59 3.19 4.07
C ASP A 183 -28.32 2.33 5.12
N PHE A 184 -27.91 2.37 6.39
CA PHE A 184 -28.45 1.55 7.48
C PHE A 184 -28.96 2.41 8.66
N PRO A 185 -30.12 3.10 8.54
CA PRO A 185 -30.63 4.02 9.56
C PRO A 185 -30.76 3.42 10.97
N SER A 186 -31.04 2.11 11.08
CA SER A 186 -31.15 1.41 12.36
C SER A 186 -29.83 1.30 13.12
N LEU A 187 -28.68 1.43 12.45
CA LEU A 187 -27.34 1.28 13.02
C LEU A 187 -26.57 2.61 13.12
N GLN A 188 -27.06 3.69 12.51
CA GLN A 188 -26.37 4.99 12.50
C GLN A 188 -26.09 5.53 13.90
N LYS A 189 -27.05 5.43 14.83
CA LYS A 189 -26.87 5.92 16.22
C LYS A 189 -25.76 5.16 16.95
N GLU A 190 -25.69 3.84 16.75
CA GLU A 190 -24.63 2.99 17.30
C GLU A 190 -23.27 3.36 16.69
N ALA A 191 -23.23 3.53 15.38
CA ALA A 191 -22.02 3.92 14.65
C ALA A 191 -21.49 5.28 15.11
N VAL A 192 -22.34 6.28 15.26
CA VAL A 192 -21.97 7.62 15.75
C VAL A 192 -21.34 7.53 17.13
N ALA A 193 -21.96 6.79 18.06
CA ALA A 193 -21.40 6.59 19.39
C ALA A 193 -20.05 5.85 19.33
N LEU A 194 -19.95 4.80 18.51
CA LEU A 194 -18.72 4.04 18.35
C LEU A 194 -17.57 4.90 17.78
N ILE A 195 -17.85 5.70 16.76
CA ILE A 195 -16.87 6.60 16.14
C ILE A 195 -16.42 7.65 17.16
N GLN A 196 -17.36 8.27 17.87
CA GLN A 196 -17.09 9.32 18.85
C GLN A 196 -16.30 8.81 20.06
N GLU A 197 -16.66 7.64 20.59
CA GLU A 197 -16.15 7.14 21.87
C GLU A 197 -14.92 6.25 21.73
N LYS A 198 -14.75 5.57 20.58
CA LYS A 198 -13.68 4.58 20.38
C LYS A 198 -12.75 4.95 19.24
N VAL A 199 -13.26 5.29 18.07
CA VAL A 199 -12.43 5.46 16.86
C VAL A 199 -11.65 6.78 16.91
N LEU A 200 -12.31 7.93 16.92
CA LEU A 200 -11.65 9.24 16.92
C LEU A 200 -10.74 9.45 18.16
N PRO A 201 -11.10 9.03 19.38
CA PRO A 201 -10.20 9.08 20.52
C PRO A 201 -8.96 8.20 20.36
N ALA A 202 -9.06 7.06 19.67
CA ALA A 202 -7.88 6.25 19.36
C ALA A 202 -6.92 7.00 18.44
N TYR A 203 -7.43 7.55 17.33
CA TYR A 203 -6.62 8.38 16.43
C TYR A 203 -6.05 9.63 17.12
N SER A 204 -6.77 10.23 18.06
CA SER A 204 -6.25 11.34 18.87
C SER A 204 -5.06 10.94 19.73
N ARG A 205 -5.03 9.69 20.24
CA ARG A 205 -3.85 9.16 20.94
C ARG A 205 -2.69 8.95 19.98
N LEU A 206 -2.95 8.40 18.78
CA LEU A 206 -1.93 8.20 17.76
C LEU A 206 -1.31 9.53 17.32
N HIS A 207 -2.14 10.53 16.99
CA HIS A 207 -1.70 11.87 16.61
C HIS A 207 -0.83 12.51 17.70
N ARG A 208 -1.23 12.40 18.97
CA ARG A 208 -0.45 12.91 20.10
C ARG A 208 0.89 12.19 20.24
N PHE A 209 0.90 10.87 20.23
CA PHE A 209 2.14 10.08 20.27
C PHE A 209 3.06 10.45 19.11
N TRP A 210 2.49 10.56 17.90
CA TRP A 210 3.22 10.91 16.69
C TRP A 210 3.90 12.27 16.82
N THR A 211 3.12 13.32 17.10
CA THR A 211 3.62 14.70 17.13
C THR A 211 4.52 15.00 18.33
N GLN A 212 4.22 14.43 19.50
CA GLN A 212 4.95 14.75 20.73
C GLN A 212 6.14 13.84 21.01
N LYS A 213 6.15 12.61 20.49
CA LYS A 213 7.20 11.62 20.78
C LYS A 213 7.89 11.07 19.54
N TYR A 214 7.14 10.53 18.56
CA TYR A 214 7.75 9.83 17.43
C TYR A 214 8.44 10.78 16.45
N PHE A 215 7.72 11.77 15.92
CA PHE A 215 8.21 12.70 14.90
C PHE A 215 9.45 13.49 15.33
N PRO A 216 9.55 14.05 16.55
CA PRO A 216 10.77 14.74 17.01
C PRO A 216 12.02 13.84 17.04
N GLN A 217 11.85 12.53 17.17
CA GLN A 217 12.93 11.54 17.21
C GLN A 217 13.25 10.90 15.85
N THR A 218 12.55 11.30 14.78
CA THR A 218 12.92 10.90 13.42
C THR A 218 14.27 11.49 13.01
N ARG A 219 14.94 10.86 12.04
CA ARG A 219 16.30 11.25 11.63
C ARG A 219 16.29 12.38 10.59
N ASP A 220 17.29 13.27 10.64
CA ASP A 220 17.54 14.28 9.60
C ASP A 220 18.12 13.69 8.31
N THR A 221 18.83 12.57 8.44
CA THR A 221 19.45 11.90 7.30
C THR A 221 18.39 11.30 6.37
N VAL A 222 18.72 11.14 5.08
CA VAL A 222 17.78 10.65 4.07
C VAL A 222 18.16 9.28 3.50
N SER A 223 19.44 8.93 3.50
CA SER A 223 19.88 7.64 2.95
C SER A 223 19.57 6.54 3.94
N ALA A 224 19.08 5.39 3.46
CA ALA A 224 18.97 4.24 4.33
C ALA A 224 20.33 3.72 4.78
N SER A 225 21.39 3.92 3.98
CA SER A 225 22.77 3.58 4.33
C SER A 225 23.29 4.34 5.56
N ASP A 226 22.61 5.40 5.99
CA ASP A 226 22.91 6.11 7.24
C ASP A 226 22.45 5.34 8.49
N LEU A 227 21.64 4.28 8.32
CA LEU A 227 21.24 3.36 9.38
C LEU A 227 22.21 2.18 9.52
N LYS A 228 22.25 1.59 10.72
CA LYS A 228 23.01 0.35 10.96
C LYS A 228 22.46 -0.79 10.08
N ASN A 229 23.30 -1.44 9.27
CA ASN A 229 22.94 -2.42 8.24
C ASN A 229 22.13 -1.85 7.07
N GLY A 230 22.16 -0.53 6.89
CA GLY A 230 21.35 0.18 5.91
C GLY A 230 21.71 -0.09 4.45
N ARG A 231 22.98 -0.40 4.18
CA ARG A 231 23.41 -0.80 2.82
C ARG A 231 22.88 -2.19 2.48
N GLU A 232 23.02 -3.14 3.38
CA GLU A 232 22.50 -4.49 3.21
C GLU A 232 20.98 -4.51 3.08
N TRP A 233 20.29 -3.64 3.83
CA TRP A 233 18.85 -3.43 3.63
C TRP A 233 18.55 -2.86 2.24
N TYR A 234 19.31 -1.87 1.78
CA TYR A 234 19.07 -1.24 0.48
C TYR A 234 19.28 -2.24 -0.66
N ASP A 235 20.35 -3.04 -0.61
CA ASP A 235 20.61 -4.11 -1.58
C ASP A 235 19.50 -5.17 -1.56
N HIS A 236 19.00 -5.51 -0.36
CA HIS A 236 17.84 -6.40 -0.24
C HIS A 236 16.56 -5.79 -0.85
N ALA A 237 16.30 -4.51 -0.58
CA ALA A 237 15.15 -3.78 -1.12
C ALA A 237 15.22 -3.63 -2.66
N VAL A 238 16.41 -3.38 -3.22
CA VAL A 238 16.64 -3.37 -4.67
C VAL A 238 16.25 -4.70 -5.29
N ARG A 239 16.71 -5.83 -4.73
CA ARG A 239 16.35 -7.16 -5.24
C ARG A 239 14.86 -7.44 -5.09
N TYR A 240 14.28 -7.06 -3.95
CA TYR A 240 12.84 -7.23 -3.68
C TYR A 240 11.96 -6.47 -4.69
N HIS A 241 12.30 -5.22 -5.01
CA HIS A 241 11.48 -4.39 -5.89
C HIS A 241 11.76 -4.57 -7.38
N THR A 242 12.97 -4.99 -7.76
CA THR A 242 13.36 -5.15 -9.18
C THR A 242 13.32 -6.60 -9.66
N THR A 243 13.25 -7.57 -8.76
CA THR A 243 13.42 -9.01 -9.05
C THR A 243 14.70 -9.34 -9.82
N SER A 244 15.71 -8.47 -9.73
CA SER A 244 16.99 -8.55 -10.41
C SER A 244 18.11 -8.79 -9.40
N ASP A 245 19.21 -9.39 -9.86
CA ASP A 245 20.46 -9.51 -9.09
C ASP A 245 21.44 -8.36 -9.38
N LEU A 246 21.03 -7.36 -10.17
CA LEU A 246 21.82 -6.15 -10.41
C LEU A 246 22.05 -5.38 -9.10
N THR A 247 23.25 -4.84 -8.97
CA THR A 247 23.62 -3.96 -7.86
C THR A 247 22.94 -2.60 -7.97
N ALA A 248 22.84 -1.89 -6.85
CA ALA A 248 22.34 -0.52 -6.82
C ALA A 248 23.15 0.41 -7.75
N GLU A 249 24.46 0.21 -7.81
CA GLU A 249 25.37 0.95 -8.67
C GLU A 249 25.11 0.67 -10.15
N GLU A 250 24.94 -0.59 -10.56
CA GLU A 250 24.59 -0.93 -11.94
C GLU A 250 23.25 -0.33 -12.37
N ILE A 251 22.24 -0.40 -11.49
CA ILE A 251 20.93 0.22 -11.75
C ILE A 251 21.05 1.74 -11.86
N HIS A 252 21.91 2.36 -11.05
CA HIS A 252 22.17 3.81 -11.13
C HIS A 252 22.79 4.21 -12.47
N GLU A 253 23.77 3.45 -12.97
CA GLU A 253 24.37 3.70 -14.28
C GLU A 253 23.34 3.56 -15.40
N ILE A 254 22.54 2.48 -15.41
CA ILE A 254 21.43 2.29 -16.36
C ILE A 254 20.47 3.49 -16.30
N GLY A 255 20.13 3.96 -15.09
CA GLY A 255 19.26 5.13 -14.92
C GLY A 255 19.82 6.40 -15.56
N LYS A 256 21.12 6.66 -15.44
CA LYS A 256 21.77 7.82 -16.08
C LYS A 256 21.75 7.71 -17.60
N GLU A 257 22.05 6.53 -18.14
CA GLU A 257 21.98 6.27 -19.58
C GLU A 257 20.56 6.50 -20.12
N GLU A 258 19.54 6.00 -19.42
CA GLU A 258 18.15 6.17 -19.81
C GLU A 258 17.68 7.64 -19.71
N VAL A 259 18.10 8.39 -18.68
CA VAL A 259 17.84 9.83 -18.59
C VAL A 259 18.42 10.56 -19.80
N GLN A 260 19.66 10.26 -20.19
CA GLN A 260 20.29 10.87 -21.36
C GLN A 260 19.55 10.50 -22.65
N ARG A 261 19.19 9.22 -22.82
CA ARG A 261 18.45 8.72 -23.99
C ARG A 261 17.09 9.42 -24.12
N ILE A 262 16.32 9.48 -23.05
CA ILE A 262 14.98 10.10 -23.01
C ILE A 262 15.08 11.61 -23.23
N HIS A 263 16.05 12.31 -22.61
CA HIS A 263 16.26 13.74 -22.86
C HIS A 263 16.59 14.04 -24.33
N SER A 264 17.29 13.14 -25.01
CA SER A 264 17.59 13.29 -26.44
C SER A 264 16.30 13.16 -27.28
N GLN A 265 15.45 12.19 -26.96
CA GLN A 265 14.15 12.01 -27.63
C GLN A 265 13.20 13.19 -27.37
N ILE A 266 13.19 13.77 -26.16
CA ILE A 266 12.38 14.96 -25.86
C ILE A 266 12.81 16.14 -26.73
N LYS A 267 14.10 16.33 -26.99
CA LYS A 267 14.58 17.40 -27.90
C LYS A 267 14.07 17.21 -29.33
N GLU A 268 13.97 15.98 -29.80
CA GLU A 268 13.39 15.67 -31.12
C GLU A 268 11.90 16.03 -31.17
N VAL A 269 11.15 15.71 -30.11
CA VAL A 269 9.73 16.09 -29.98
C VAL A 269 9.56 17.61 -29.91
N MET A 270 10.38 18.31 -29.13
CA MET A 270 10.37 19.79 -29.07
C MET A 270 10.57 20.40 -30.45
N LYS A 271 11.53 19.88 -31.22
CA LYS A 271 11.79 20.32 -32.60
C LYS A 271 10.60 20.03 -33.52
N ALA A 272 10.01 18.84 -33.44
CA ALA A 272 8.84 18.46 -34.23
C ALA A 272 7.60 19.32 -33.91
N ALA A 273 7.47 19.74 -32.66
CA ALA A 273 6.42 20.67 -32.21
C ALA A 273 6.72 22.15 -32.57
N ASN A 274 7.83 22.44 -33.25
CA ASN A 274 8.32 23.79 -33.53
C ASN A 274 8.53 24.65 -32.27
N PHE A 275 8.77 24.02 -31.12
CA PHE A 275 9.04 24.74 -29.88
C PHE A 275 10.50 25.20 -29.84
N SER A 276 10.71 26.49 -29.58
CA SER A 276 12.04 27.08 -29.43
C SER A 276 12.32 27.37 -27.97
N GLY A 277 13.34 26.75 -27.37
CA GLY A 277 13.71 26.96 -25.98
C GLY A 277 14.44 25.77 -25.35
N THR A 278 14.66 25.87 -24.04
CA THR A 278 15.24 24.80 -23.22
C THR A 278 14.18 23.80 -22.76
N TYR A 279 14.59 22.61 -22.32
CA TYR A 279 13.66 21.61 -21.78
C TYR A 279 12.83 22.14 -20.58
N PRO A 280 13.41 22.86 -19.58
CA PRO A 280 12.61 23.46 -18.51
C PRO A 280 11.54 24.42 -19.01
N GLN A 281 11.84 25.23 -20.05
CA GLN A 281 10.86 26.13 -20.66
C GLN A 281 9.75 25.34 -21.38
N PHE A 282 10.09 24.24 -22.06
CA PHE A 282 9.10 23.37 -22.68
C PHE A 282 8.21 22.69 -21.64
N ALA A 283 8.79 22.18 -20.54
CA ALA A 283 8.03 21.59 -19.45
C ALA A 283 7.09 22.60 -18.78
N GLU A 284 7.52 23.87 -18.65
CA GLU A 284 6.66 24.93 -18.12
C GLU A 284 5.54 25.31 -19.08
N PHE A 285 5.84 25.40 -20.38
CA PHE A 285 4.83 25.59 -21.42
C PHE A 285 3.75 24.49 -21.37
N LEU A 286 4.16 23.21 -21.31
CA LEU A 286 3.21 22.09 -21.20
C LEU A 286 2.39 22.12 -19.89
N ARG A 287 2.93 22.69 -18.82
CA ARG A 287 2.24 22.78 -17.52
C ARG A 287 1.25 23.94 -17.45
N THR A 288 1.54 25.05 -18.12
CA THR A 288 0.86 26.34 -17.88
C THR A 288 0.06 26.85 -19.07
N ASP A 289 0.33 26.40 -20.29
CA ASP A 289 -0.44 26.84 -21.43
C ASP A 289 -1.89 26.33 -21.31
N PRO A 290 -2.90 27.24 -21.38
CA PRO A 290 -4.30 26.86 -21.25
C PRO A 290 -4.76 25.77 -22.22
N GLN A 291 -4.07 25.59 -23.36
CA GLN A 291 -4.43 24.54 -24.32
C GLN A 291 -4.28 23.11 -23.76
N PHE A 292 -3.52 22.93 -22.67
CA PHE A 292 -3.29 21.63 -22.02
C PHE A 292 -4.05 21.46 -20.69
N VAL A 293 -4.87 22.44 -20.31
CA VAL A 293 -5.54 22.47 -19.01
C VAL A 293 -7.06 22.48 -19.21
N TYR A 294 -7.76 21.64 -18.45
CA TYR A 294 -9.23 21.69 -18.38
C TYR A 294 -9.69 22.71 -17.35
N ASP A 295 -10.69 23.52 -17.70
CA ASP A 295 -11.26 24.53 -16.80
C ASP A 295 -12.17 23.92 -15.71
N LYS A 296 -12.72 22.72 -15.96
CA LYS A 296 -13.68 22.05 -15.10
C LYS A 296 -13.24 20.62 -14.78
N ALA A 297 -13.46 20.19 -13.55
CA ALA A 297 -13.11 18.84 -13.10
C ALA A 297 -13.85 17.76 -13.91
N GLU A 298 -15.12 18.01 -14.25
CA GLU A 298 -15.95 17.09 -15.02
C GLU A 298 -15.41 16.87 -16.44
N ASP A 299 -14.86 17.91 -17.05
CA ASP A 299 -14.26 17.86 -18.38
C ASP A 299 -12.96 17.06 -18.36
N LEU A 300 -12.15 17.18 -17.30
CA LEU A 300 -10.95 16.37 -17.09
C LEU A 300 -11.28 14.87 -17.01
N VAL A 301 -12.27 14.52 -16.18
CA VAL A 301 -12.71 13.12 -16.03
C VAL A 301 -13.27 12.59 -17.35
N THR A 302 -14.03 13.40 -18.08
CA THR A 302 -14.54 13.05 -19.40
C THR A 302 -13.41 12.81 -20.39
N GLY A 303 -12.40 13.69 -20.41
CA GLY A 303 -11.20 13.53 -21.24
C GLY A 303 -10.47 12.21 -20.98
N TYR A 304 -10.28 11.81 -19.72
CA TYR A 304 -9.71 10.51 -19.38
C TYR A 304 -10.58 9.34 -19.88
N ARG A 305 -11.90 9.42 -19.71
CA ARG A 305 -12.83 8.39 -20.19
C ARG A 305 -12.80 8.26 -21.72
N ASP A 306 -12.67 9.37 -22.44
CA ASP A 306 -12.57 9.38 -23.89
C ASP A 306 -11.26 8.72 -24.38
N ILE A 307 -10.13 8.99 -23.71
CA ILE A 307 -8.86 8.30 -23.99
C ILE A 307 -9.01 6.79 -23.82
N CYS A 308 -9.67 6.34 -22.74
CA CYS A 308 -9.97 4.93 -22.52
C CYS A 308 -10.82 4.33 -23.65
N LYS A 309 -11.86 5.03 -24.11
CA LYS A 309 -12.70 4.52 -25.21
C LYS A 309 -11.97 4.49 -26.55
N ARG A 310 -10.98 5.37 -26.77
CA ARG A 310 -10.15 5.38 -27.97
C ARG A 310 -9.17 4.21 -28.04
N ILE A 311 -8.67 3.72 -26.90
CA ILE A 311 -7.75 2.57 -26.86
C ILE A 311 -8.51 1.23 -26.98
N ASP A 312 -9.75 1.13 -26.51
CA ASP A 312 -10.56 -0.10 -26.55
C ASP A 312 -10.54 -0.84 -27.90
N PRO A 313 -10.71 -0.20 -29.08
CA PRO A 313 -10.63 -0.90 -30.38
C PRO A 313 -9.22 -1.31 -30.80
N GLU A 314 -8.17 -0.73 -30.20
CA GLU A 314 -6.78 -1.09 -30.49
C GLU A 314 -6.32 -2.31 -29.67
N LEU A 315 -6.90 -2.52 -28.48
CA LEU A 315 -6.52 -3.63 -27.59
C LEU A 315 -6.64 -5.00 -28.26
N PRO A 316 -7.74 -5.39 -28.93
CA PRO A 316 -7.84 -6.69 -29.60
C PRO A 316 -6.82 -6.89 -30.72
N LYS A 317 -6.32 -5.80 -31.33
CA LYS A 317 -5.34 -5.87 -32.43
C LYS A 317 -3.95 -6.26 -31.93
N LEU A 318 -3.61 -5.84 -30.70
CA LEU A 318 -2.32 -6.09 -30.06
C LEU A 318 -2.37 -7.28 -29.10
N PHE A 319 -3.54 -7.54 -28.49
CA PHE A 319 -3.74 -8.57 -27.48
C PHE A 319 -4.89 -9.49 -27.89
N GLY A 320 -4.56 -10.75 -28.22
CA GLY A 320 -5.54 -11.70 -28.74
C GLY A 320 -6.66 -12.08 -27.76
N LYS A 321 -6.37 -12.12 -26.45
CA LYS A 321 -7.35 -12.46 -25.40
C LYS A 321 -7.46 -11.34 -24.39
N LEU A 322 -8.64 -10.74 -24.30
CA LEU A 322 -8.93 -9.68 -23.34
C LEU A 322 -9.65 -10.22 -22.09
N PRO A 323 -9.41 -9.61 -20.90
CA PRO A 323 -10.17 -9.90 -19.69
C PRO A 323 -11.67 -9.64 -19.87
N ARG A 324 -12.51 -10.41 -19.15
CA ARG A 324 -13.97 -10.21 -19.14
C ARG A 324 -14.41 -9.03 -18.28
N LEU A 325 -13.61 -8.68 -17.26
CA LEU A 325 -13.90 -7.56 -16.38
C LEU A 325 -13.47 -6.25 -17.08
N PRO A 326 -14.39 -5.34 -17.41
CA PRO A 326 -14.03 -4.06 -18.01
C PRO A 326 -13.41 -3.15 -16.96
N TYR A 327 -12.72 -2.11 -17.42
CA TYR A 327 -12.18 -1.04 -16.58
C TYR A 327 -12.98 0.26 -16.77
N GLY A 328 -12.83 1.18 -15.84
CA GLY A 328 -13.47 2.50 -15.89
C GLY A 328 -12.67 3.54 -15.10
N VAL A 329 -13.00 4.82 -15.32
CA VAL A 329 -12.36 5.96 -14.66
C VAL A 329 -13.35 6.66 -13.74
N CYS A 330 -12.97 6.79 -12.48
CA CYS A 330 -13.68 7.54 -11.44
C CYS A 330 -12.74 8.56 -10.78
N GLU A 331 -13.33 9.53 -10.09
CA GLU A 331 -12.59 10.52 -9.31
C GLU A 331 -11.93 9.89 -8.08
N ILE A 332 -10.77 10.41 -7.72
CA ILE A 332 -10.11 10.04 -6.45
C ILE A 332 -10.94 10.65 -5.31
N PRO A 333 -11.32 9.87 -4.27
CA PRO A 333 -12.04 10.40 -3.12
C PRO A 333 -11.29 11.56 -2.43
N SER A 334 -12.01 12.61 -2.05
CA SER A 334 -11.42 13.85 -1.53
C SER A 334 -10.61 13.69 -0.24
N PHE A 335 -10.93 12.71 0.60
CA PHE A 335 -10.23 12.48 1.88
C PHE A 335 -8.86 11.79 1.73
N ILE A 336 -8.51 11.30 0.53
CA ILE A 336 -7.18 10.78 0.19
C ILE A 336 -6.48 11.59 -0.92
N ALA A 337 -7.13 12.64 -1.41
CA ALA A 337 -6.51 13.53 -2.39
C ALA A 337 -5.35 14.30 -1.70
N PRO A 338 -4.19 14.45 -2.38
CA PRO A 338 -2.99 15.09 -1.82
C PRO A 338 -3.14 16.58 -1.54
#